data_AF-A0A3M2F6U2-F1
#
_entry.id   AF-A0A3M2F6U2-F1
#
_cell.length_a   1.000
_cell.length_b   1.000
_cell.length_c   1.000
_cell.angle_alpha   90.00
_cell.angle_beta   90.00
_cell.angle_gamma   90.00
#
_symmetry.space_group_name_H-M   'P 1'
#
loop_
_entity.id
_entity.type
_entity.pdbx_description
1 polymer ?
#
loop_
_entity_poly.entity_id
_entity_poly.type
_entity_poly.pdbx_seq_one_letter_code
_entity_poly.pdbx_strand_id
1 'polypeptide(L)'
;MLRRAGVFLARFLPPCTFRRVTGFPCPSCGTTRAVLALLGGDLAEAIRFQPLFVLALLFLSGYGVFAGGFYLAERRFPGWLKKLLSSRPALYFLLFAIVLNWLYLILAGI
;
A
#
# COMPACT_ATOMS: atom_id res chain seq x y z
N MET A 1 -17.14 -17.15 4.82
CA MET A 1 -16.63 -17.82 3.60
C MET A 1 -15.36 -17.16 3.03
N LEU A 2 -15.21 -15.82 3.04
CA LEU A 2 -14.02 -15.10 2.55
C LEU A 2 -12.68 -15.46 3.23
N ARG A 3 -12.67 -15.74 4.55
CA ARG A 3 -11.46 -16.18 5.27
C ARG A 3 -10.81 -17.46 4.70
N ARG A 4 -11.58 -18.39 4.12
CA ARG A 4 -11.05 -19.64 3.56
C ARG A 4 -10.36 -19.45 2.20
N ALA A 5 -10.84 -18.52 1.38
CA ALA A 5 -10.24 -18.22 0.08
C ALA A 5 -8.86 -17.55 0.23
N GLY A 6 -8.71 -16.66 1.22
CA GLY A 6 -7.43 -16.01 1.48
C GLY A 6 -6.33 -16.97 1.95
N VAL A 7 -6.67 -17.95 2.80
CA VAL A 7 -5.73 -19.00 3.22
C VAL A 7 -5.33 -19.90 2.04
N PHE A 8 -6.24 -20.17 1.11
CA PHE A 8 -5.94 -20.96 -0.08
C PHE A 8 -4.94 -20.23 -0.99
N LEU A 9 -5.18 -18.95 -1.29
CA LEU A 9 -4.26 -18.12 -2.08
C LEU A 9 -2.89 -17.98 -1.41
N ALA A 10 -2.83 -17.76 -0.09
CA ALA A 10 -1.58 -17.65 0.65
C ALA A 10 -0.68 -18.90 0.52
N ARG A 11 -1.29 -20.08 0.32
CA ARG A 11 -0.57 -21.36 0.16
C ARG A 11 0.07 -21.52 -1.23
N PHE A 12 -0.43 -20.80 -2.23
CA PHE A 12 0.09 -20.82 -3.60
C PHE A 12 1.01 -19.66 -3.94
N LEU A 13 1.13 -18.65 -3.06
CA LEU A 13 2.09 -17.58 -3.30
C LEU A 13 3.51 -18.04 -2.97
N PRO A 14 4.44 -17.97 -3.94
CA PRO A 14 5.82 -18.33 -3.69
C PRO A 14 6.43 -17.42 -2.62
N PRO A 15 7.31 -17.94 -1.75
CA PRO A 15 8.06 -17.12 -0.82
C PRO A 15 8.85 -16.06 -1.59
N CYS A 16 9.02 -14.88 -1.00
CA CYS A 16 9.74 -13.78 -1.65
C CYS A 16 11.16 -14.22 -2.03
N THR A 17 11.44 -14.33 -3.34
CA THR A 17 12.76 -14.73 -3.85
C THR A 17 13.85 -13.75 -3.39
N PHE A 18 13.52 -12.46 -3.28
CA PHE A 18 14.44 -11.46 -2.75
C PHE A 18 14.88 -11.80 -1.34
N ARG A 19 13.94 -12.14 -0.45
CA ARG A 19 14.25 -12.55 0.93
C ARG A 19 15.08 -13.83 0.99
N ARG A 20 14.89 -14.77 0.05
CA ARG A 20 15.72 -15.97 -0.06
C ARG A 20 17.16 -15.67 -0.49
N VAL A 21 17.36 -14.67 -1.34
CA VAL A 21 18.69 -14.33 -1.88
C VAL A 21 19.44 -13.36 -0.98
N THR A 22 18.78 -12.35 -0.41
CA THR A 22 19.41 -11.28 0.37
C THR A 22 19.28 -11.47 1.88
N GLY A 23 18.37 -12.33 2.34
CA GLY A 23 18.00 -12.45 3.76
C GLY A 23 17.07 -11.36 4.27
N PHE A 24 16.89 -10.26 3.51
CA PHE A 24 16.06 -9.13 3.91
C PHE A 24 14.70 -9.11 3.18
N PRO A 25 13.61 -8.70 3.85
CA PRO A 25 12.34 -8.47 3.15
C PRO A 25 12.52 -7.34 2.12
N CYS A 26 11.82 -7.40 0.98
CA CYS A 26 11.73 -6.28 0.05
C CYS A 26 10.72 -5.24 0.58
N PRO A 27 10.70 -3.98 0.08
CA PRO A 27 9.77 -2.94 0.57
C PRO A 27 8.29 -3.29 0.35
N SER A 28 7.98 -4.25 -0.52
CA SER A 28 6.63 -4.78 -0.78
C SER A 28 6.35 -6.13 -0.12
N CYS A 29 7.23 -6.63 0.76
CA CYS A 29 6.97 -7.86 1.50
C CYS A 29 5.71 -7.70 2.36
N GLY A 30 4.83 -8.69 2.36
CA GLY A 30 3.60 -8.65 3.15
C GLY A 30 2.38 -8.01 2.47
N THR A 31 2.52 -7.39 1.28
CA THR A 31 1.36 -6.80 0.57
C THR A 31 0.25 -7.81 0.31
N THR A 32 0.57 -9.03 -0.13
CA THR A 32 -0.47 -10.05 -0.34
C THR A 32 -1.19 -10.40 0.96
N ARG A 33 -0.45 -10.54 2.08
CA ARG A 33 -1.07 -10.83 3.38
C ARG A 33 -1.96 -9.67 3.83
N ALA A 34 -1.54 -8.44 3.59
CA ALA A 34 -2.35 -7.26 3.87
C ALA A 34 -3.63 -7.23 3.02
N VAL A 35 -3.55 -7.54 1.72
CA VAL A 35 -4.73 -7.67 0.84
C VAL A 35 -5.67 -8.75 1.34
N LEU A 36 -5.16 -9.92 1.70
CA LEU A 36 -5.97 -11.02 2.22
C LEU A 36 -6.65 -10.66 3.55
N ALA A 37 -5.95 -9.94 4.42
CA ALA A 37 -6.51 -9.42 5.67
C ALA A 37 -7.64 -8.41 5.40
N LEU A 38 -7.44 -7.47 4.47
CA LEU A 38 -8.51 -6.53 4.05
C LEU A 38 -9.73 -7.25 3.47
N LEU A 39 -9.52 -8.23 2.59
CA LEU A 39 -10.62 -9.04 2.02
C LEU A 39 -11.33 -9.86 3.09
N GLY A 40 -10.63 -10.21 4.17
CA GLY A 40 -11.19 -10.84 5.36
C GLY A 40 -11.89 -9.88 6.32
N GLY A 41 -11.85 -8.56 6.07
CA GLY A 41 -12.39 -7.52 6.95
C GLY A 41 -11.48 -7.14 8.12
N ASP A 42 -10.23 -7.60 8.15
CA ASP A 42 -9.27 -7.36 9.23
C ASP A 42 -8.29 -6.23 8.87
N LEU A 43 -8.70 -5.00 9.16
CA LEU A 43 -7.90 -3.81 8.87
C LEU A 43 -6.64 -3.73 9.74
N ALA A 44 -6.73 -4.16 11.00
CA ALA A 44 -5.62 -4.12 11.94
C ALA A 44 -4.49 -5.03 11.46
N GLU A 45 -4.84 -6.25 11.05
CA GLU A 45 -3.87 -7.21 10.53
C GLU A 45 -3.30 -6.75 9.17
N ALA A 46 -4.10 -6.08 8.33
CA ALA A 46 -3.60 -5.50 7.08
C ALA A 46 -2.54 -4.43 7.31
N ILE A 47 -2.77 -3.54 8.29
CA ILE A 47 -1.82 -2.49 8.67
C ILE A 47 -0.54 -3.10 9.24
N ARG A 48 -0.64 -4.16 10.05
CA ARG A 48 0.54 -4.87 10.58
C ARG A 48 1.40 -5.45 9.47
N PHE A 49 0.80 -6.04 8.45
CA PHE A 49 1.58 -6.68 7.38
C PHE A 49 2.22 -5.69 6.41
N GLN A 50 1.54 -4.59 6.08
CA GLN A 50 2.04 -3.62 5.12
C GLN A 50 1.32 -2.26 5.30
N PRO A 51 1.78 -1.40 6.23
CA PRO A 51 1.09 -0.15 6.55
C PRO A 51 1.12 0.83 5.38
N LEU A 52 2.22 0.90 4.62
CA LEU A 52 2.33 1.76 3.45
C LEU A 52 1.32 1.40 2.36
N PHE A 53 0.99 0.11 2.19
CA PHE A 53 -0.02 -0.33 1.24
C PHE A 53 -1.41 0.17 1.64
N VAL A 54 -1.78 0.04 2.92
CA VAL A 54 -3.07 0.52 3.42
C VAL A 54 -3.18 2.03 3.26
N LEU A 55 -2.13 2.77 3.61
CA LEU A 55 -2.08 4.23 3.42
C LEU A 55 -2.21 4.62 1.94
N ALA A 56 -1.47 3.96 1.05
CA ALA A 56 -1.55 4.21 -0.38
C ALA A 56 -2.95 3.92 -0.94
N LEU A 57 -3.59 2.83 -0.49
CA LEU A 57 -4.95 2.47 -0.89
C LEU A 57 -5.98 3.53 -0.46
N LEU A 58 -5.89 4.03 0.78
CA LEU A 58 -6.75 5.09 1.28
C LEU A 58 -6.53 6.41 0.53
N PHE A 59 -5.27 6.76 0.26
CA PHE A 59 -4.94 7.97 -0.49
C PHE A 59 -5.46 7.91 -1.93
N LEU A 60 -5.22 6.80 -2.64
CA LEU A 60 -5.66 6.60 -4.02
C LEU A 60 -7.19 6.58 -4.14
N SER A 61 -7.87 5.90 -3.23
CA SER A 61 -9.34 5.86 -3.21
C SER A 61 -9.94 7.24 -2.90
N GLY A 62 -9.42 7.95 -1.89
CA GLY A 62 -9.83 9.33 -1.59
C GLY A 62 -9.55 10.30 -2.74
N TYR A 63 -8.38 10.21 -3.37
CA TYR A 63 -8.04 11.00 -4.55
C TYR A 63 -8.97 10.70 -5.72
N GLY A 64 -9.30 9.43 -5.96
CA GLY A 64 -10.22 9.01 -7.01
C GLY A 64 -11.63 9.54 -6.80
N VAL A 65 -12.17 9.46 -5.58
CA VAL A 65 -13.47 10.04 -5.22
C VAL A 65 -13.47 11.55 -5.39
N PHE A 66 -12.44 12.22 -4.91
CA PHE A 66 -12.28 13.68 -5.04
C PHE A 66 -12.21 14.10 -6.52
N ALA A 67 -11.36 13.45 -7.31
CA ALA A 67 -11.24 13.71 -8.75
C ALA A 67 -12.51 13.39 -9.53
N GLY A 68 -13.17 12.28 -9.20
CA GLY A 68 -14.48 11.94 -9.74
C GLY A 68 -15.53 13.01 -9.44
N GLY A 69 -15.57 13.53 -8.20
CA GLY A 69 -16.48 14.61 -7.82
C GLY A 69 -16.26 15.89 -8.62
N PHE A 70 -15.01 16.30 -8.86
CA PHE A 70 -14.71 17.46 -9.71
C PHE A 70 -15.08 17.22 -11.18
N TYR A 71 -14.83 16.01 -11.69
CA TYR A 71 -15.19 15.61 -13.05
C TYR A 71 -16.72 15.64 -13.25
N LEU A 72 -17.47 15.05 -12.33
CA LEU A 72 -18.94 15.02 -12.36
C LEU A 72 -19.58 16.40 -12.16
N ALA A 73 -18.93 17.28 -11.38
CA ALA A 73 -19.39 18.65 -11.18
C ALA A 73 -18.99 19.60 -12.33
N GLU A 74 -18.36 19.08 -13.41
CA GLU A 74 -17.78 19.85 -14.52
C GLU A 74 -16.85 20.99 -14.04
N ARG A 75 -16.26 20.83 -12.85
CA ARG A 75 -15.37 21.82 -12.26
C ARG A 75 -13.94 21.55 -12.67
N ARG A 76 -13.21 22.62 -12.93
CA ARG A 76 -11.79 22.53 -13.29
C ARG A 76 -11.00 21.97 -12.10
N PHE A 77 -10.33 20.84 -12.32
CA PHE A 77 -9.55 20.18 -11.27
C PHE A 77 -8.43 21.12 -10.77
N PRO A 78 -8.20 21.23 -9.45
CA PRO A 78 -7.22 22.16 -8.90
C PRO A 78 -5.81 21.90 -9.43
N GLY A 79 -5.26 22.86 -10.18
CA GLY A 79 -3.90 22.78 -10.73
C GLY A 79 -2.82 22.77 -9.64
N TRP A 80 -3.07 23.39 -8.50
CA TRP A 80 -2.17 23.37 -7.34
C TRP A 80 -1.98 21.96 -6.79
N LEU A 81 -3.03 21.12 -6.83
CA LEU A 81 -2.96 19.74 -6.34
C LEU A 81 -2.07 18.89 -7.25
N LYS A 82 -2.21 19.03 -8.58
CA LYS A 82 -1.31 18.39 -9.56
C LYS A 82 0.14 18.84 -9.36
N LYS A 83 0.37 20.15 -9.17
CA LYS A 83 1.70 20.71 -8.91
C LYS A 83 2.30 20.20 -7.61
N LEU A 84 1.49 20.07 -6.56
CA LEU A 84 1.91 19.54 -5.26
C LEU A 84 2.31 18.07 -5.37
N LEU A 85 1.46 17.21 -5.96
CA LEU A 85 1.76 15.79 -6.16
C LEU A 85 2.99 15.57 -7.07
N SER A 86 3.19 16.43 -8.07
CA SER A 86 4.32 16.33 -9.00
C SER A 86 5.58 17.05 -8.53
N SER A 87 5.57 17.65 -7.34
CA SER A 87 6.71 18.43 -6.84
C SER A 87 7.87 17.52 -6.39
N ARG A 88 9.12 18.00 -6.54
CA ARG A 88 10.29 17.31 -5.96
C ARG A 88 10.14 16.98 -4.47
N PRO A 89 9.61 17.87 -3.60
CA PRO A 89 9.37 17.49 -2.20
C PRO A 89 8.38 16.33 -2.04
N ALA A 90 7.34 16.22 -2.88
CA ALA A 90 6.44 15.07 -2.84
C ALA A 90 7.15 13.76 -3.20
N LEU A 91 8.07 13.79 -4.18
CA LEU A 91 8.92 12.64 -4.51
C LEU A 91 9.81 12.24 -3.32
N TYR A 92 10.52 13.19 -2.71
CA TYR A 92 11.37 12.90 -1.56
C TYR A 92 10.57 12.39 -0.36
N PHE A 93 9.38 12.94 -0.11
CA PHE A 93 8.47 12.44 0.91
C PHE A 93 8.04 10.99 0.65
N LEU A 94 7.69 10.65 -0.60
CA LEU A 94 7.33 9.28 -0.97
C LEU A 94 8.51 8.32 -0.78
N LEU A 95 9.71 8.69 -1.23
CA LEU A 95 10.92 7.89 -1.04
C LEU A 95 11.22 7.69 0.44
N PHE A 96 11.10 8.74 1.25
CA PHE A 96 11.27 8.67 2.69
C PHE A 96 10.24 7.72 3.35
N ALA A 97 8.96 7.81 2.97
CA ALA A 97 7.92 6.91 3.45
C ALA A 97 8.20 5.44 3.07
N ILE A 98 8.71 5.18 1.85
CA ILE A 98 9.13 3.85 1.42
C ILE A 98 10.29 3.32 2.29
N VAL A 99 11.30 4.15 2.56
CA VAL A 99 12.45 3.76 3.41
C VAL A 99 12.01 3.48 4.84
N LEU A 100 11.17 4.33 5.43
CA LEU A 100 10.62 4.12 6.77
C LEU A 100 9.79 2.84 6.86
N ASN A 101 8.94 2.61 5.87
CA ASN A 101 8.16 1.37 5.79
C ASN A 101 9.06 0.14 5.66
N TRP A 102 10.11 0.24 4.85
CA TRP A 102 11.05 -0.86 4.69
C TRP A 102 11.81 -1.16 5.99
N LEU A 103 12.23 -0.13 6.71
CA LEU A 103 12.82 -0.27 8.05
C LEU A 103 11.84 -0.95 9.01
N TYR A 104 10.57 -0.54 9.01
CA TYR A 104 9.52 -1.17 9.81
C TYR A 104 9.41 -2.67 9.51
N LEU A 105 9.38 -3.07 8.23
CA LEU A 105 9.28 -4.48 7.85
C LEU A 105 10.49 -5.31 8.32
N ILE A 106 11.69 -4.72 8.26
CA ILE A 106 12.91 -5.36 8.77
C ILE A 106 12.81 -5.55 10.29
N LEU A 107 12.42 -4.50 11.03
CA LEU A 107 12.28 -4.54 12.49
C LEU A 107 11.16 -5.47 12.96
N ALA A 108 10.06 -5.55 12.20
CA ALA A 108 8.93 -6.42 12.49
C ALA A 108 9.17 -7.89 12.09
N GLY A 109 10.25 -8.19 11.36
CA GLY A 109 10.61 -9.55 10.95
C GLY A 109 9.70 -10.16 9.88
N ILE A 110 8.92 -9.34 9.16
CA ILE A 110 7.91 -9.78 8.18
C ILE A 110 8.54 -10.38 6.93
#